data_AF-A0A5S4GUK2-F1
#
_entry.id   AF-A0A5S4GUK2-F1
#
_cell.length_a   1.000
_cell.length_b   1.000
_cell.length_c   1.000
_cell.angle_alpha   90.00
_cell.angle_beta   90.00
_cell.angle_gamma   90.00
#
_symmetry.space_group_name_H-M   'P 1'
#
loop_
_entity.id
_entity.type
_entity.pdbx_description
1 polymer ?
#
loop_
_entity_poly.entity_id
_entity_poly.type
_entity_poly.pdbx_seq_one_letter_code
_entity_poly.pdbx_strand_id
1 'polypeptide(L)'
;MVVDPGVPPEVAGLLRANAPLLSRVRAGWVPPAAPPLPRRKSPSSTALLAATPVVIALMAVLLASPAAAAGFVLLGTYVFIVLVKIASMNEVPDNDRPHERGVYEQARWYDGRYLLAEDFDQEARLVLLRAQRAIGSVLRSHVNAEGLLDDARNAVMLPAQEWEIARLLAKLSALRLEHRELLARGIAPEVAAVIQPLERALVNSEAAVVARVEALERYAKHVAEAERAYHARGQIEELRARLPRYEELLAESGADKLAVPEIERLTEDADVLENMLRRSVKSAHEAFRYLEG
;
A
#
# COMPACT_ATOMS: atom_id res chain seq x y z
N MET A 1 4.54 -4.40 -13.49
CA MET A 1 4.83 -3.38 -14.52
C MET A 1 5.89 -2.45 -13.95
N VAL A 2 6.85 -2.03 -14.77
CA VAL A 2 7.92 -1.08 -14.41
C VAL A 2 7.84 0.10 -15.36
N VAL A 3 8.07 1.32 -14.87
CA VAL A 3 8.02 2.55 -15.67
C VAL A 3 9.35 3.28 -15.52
N ASP A 4 9.84 3.83 -16.62
CA ASP A 4 11.05 4.65 -16.63
C ASP A 4 10.87 5.85 -15.68
N PRO A 5 11.82 6.09 -14.75
CA PRO A 5 11.74 7.23 -13.82
C PRO A 5 11.76 8.60 -14.52
N GLY A 6 12.19 8.67 -15.80
CA GLY A 6 12.08 9.88 -16.61
C GLY A 6 10.65 10.23 -17.04
N VAL A 7 9.68 9.32 -16.87
CA VAL A 7 8.26 9.60 -17.15
C VAL A 7 7.67 10.42 -16.01
N PRO A 8 6.94 11.52 -16.30
CA PRO A 8 6.29 12.32 -15.26
C PRO A 8 5.43 11.46 -14.31
N PRO A 9 5.43 11.74 -12.99
CA PRO A 9 4.81 10.87 -11.99
C PRO A 9 3.30 10.69 -12.20
N GLU A 10 2.62 11.72 -12.70
CA GLU A 10 1.20 11.70 -13.06
C GLU A 10 0.92 10.68 -14.17
N VAL A 11 1.73 10.72 -15.24
CA VAL A 11 1.64 9.78 -16.37
C VAL A 11 2.04 8.39 -15.92
N ALA A 12 3.11 8.25 -15.14
CA ALA A 12 3.53 6.96 -14.61
C ALA A 12 2.45 6.33 -13.71
N GLY A 13 1.75 7.14 -12.90
CA GLY A 13 0.59 6.71 -12.12
C GLY A 13 -0.56 6.23 -13.00
N LEU A 14 -0.91 7.03 -14.01
CA LEU A 14 -1.96 6.69 -14.99
C LEU A 14 -1.64 5.39 -15.75
N LEU A 15 -0.41 5.21 -16.22
CA LEU A 15 0.02 4.00 -16.90
C LEU A 15 -0.06 2.78 -15.96
N ARG A 16 0.42 2.90 -14.71
CA ARG A 16 0.38 1.80 -13.73
C ARG A 16 -1.05 1.38 -13.39
N ALA A 17 -1.96 2.34 -13.25
CA ALA A 17 -3.37 2.07 -12.97
C ALA A 17 -4.08 1.33 -14.13
N ASN A 18 -3.62 1.53 -15.36
CA ASN A 18 -4.24 1.01 -16.58
C ASN A 18 -3.45 -0.11 -17.27
N ALA A 19 -2.64 -0.87 -16.53
CA ALA A 19 -1.81 -1.96 -17.07
C ALA A 19 -2.58 -2.97 -17.96
N PRO A 20 -3.83 -3.39 -17.63
CA PRO A 20 -4.60 -4.29 -18.49
C PRO A 20 -4.96 -3.65 -19.85
N LEU A 21 -5.25 -2.35 -19.86
CA LEU A 21 -5.52 -1.61 -21.10
C LEU A 21 -4.24 -1.51 -21.94
N LEU A 22 -3.07 -1.26 -21.33
CA LEU A 22 -1.79 -1.20 -22.03
C LEU A 22 -1.43 -2.53 -22.72
N SER A 23 -1.74 -3.68 -22.09
CA SER A 23 -1.57 -5.00 -22.70
C SER A 23 -2.49 -5.16 -23.93
N ARG A 24 -3.76 -4.73 -23.85
CA ARG A 24 -4.66 -4.70 -25.02
C ARG A 24 -4.11 -3.82 -26.14
N VAL A 25 -3.60 -2.63 -25.81
CA VAL A 25 -3.00 -1.70 -26.78
C VAL A 25 -1.81 -2.36 -27.50
N ARG A 26 -0.94 -3.05 -26.78
CA ARG A 26 0.19 -3.77 -27.37
C ARG A 26 -0.25 -4.96 -28.23
N ALA A 27 -1.36 -5.61 -27.88
CA ALA A 27 -2.01 -6.62 -28.71
C ALA A 27 -2.70 -6.05 -29.98
N GLY A 28 -2.58 -4.76 -30.25
CA GLY A 28 -3.11 -4.11 -31.45
C GLY A 28 -4.47 -3.45 -31.29
N TRP A 29 -5.00 -3.34 -30.07
CA TRP A 29 -6.23 -2.60 -29.82
C TRP A 29 -6.01 -1.10 -30.04
N VAL A 30 -6.92 -0.48 -30.79
CA VAL A 30 -6.96 0.96 -31.03
C VAL A 30 -8.31 1.48 -30.56
N PRO A 31 -8.36 2.58 -29.78
CA PRO A 31 -9.62 3.15 -29.35
C PRO A 31 -10.47 3.56 -30.57
N PRO A 32 -11.78 3.29 -30.57
CA PRO A 32 -12.66 3.69 -31.65
C PRO A 32 -12.64 5.22 -31.86
N ALA A 33 -12.86 5.65 -33.11
CA ALA A 33 -12.93 7.07 -33.45
C ALA A 33 -13.97 7.75 -32.54
N ALA A 34 -13.64 8.94 -32.01
CA ALA A 34 -14.55 9.64 -31.11
C ALA A 34 -15.87 9.86 -31.85
N PRO A 35 -17.01 9.41 -31.31
CA PRO A 35 -18.29 9.79 -31.88
C PRO A 35 -18.35 11.33 -31.88
N PRO A 36 -18.88 11.96 -32.95
CA PRO A 36 -19.04 13.41 -32.96
C PRO A 36 -19.80 13.81 -31.71
N LEU A 37 -19.25 14.76 -30.95
CA LEU A 37 -19.88 15.29 -29.73
C LEU A 37 -21.36 15.54 -30.02
N PRO A 38 -22.30 14.86 -29.34
CA PRO A 38 -23.70 15.15 -29.55
C PRO A 38 -23.90 16.59 -29.09
N ARG A 39 -24.08 17.49 -30.06
CA ARG A 39 -24.41 18.89 -29.84
C ARG A 39 -25.64 18.89 -28.94
N ARG A 40 -25.44 19.23 -27.66
CA ARG A 40 -26.42 19.13 -26.58
C ARG A 40 -27.65 19.98 -26.91
N LYS A 41 -28.56 19.41 -27.69
CA LYS A 41 -29.93 19.87 -27.91
C LYS A 41 -30.83 18.64 -27.95
N SER A 42 -30.99 18.02 -26.80
CA SER A 42 -32.14 17.18 -26.53
C SER A 42 -33.14 18.01 -25.71
N PRO A 43 -34.08 18.74 -26.34
CA PRO A 43 -35.20 19.34 -25.63
C PRO A 43 -36.24 18.29 -25.16
N SER A 44 -35.97 16.99 -25.35
CA SER A 44 -36.97 15.94 -25.12
C SER A 44 -37.08 15.52 -23.65
N SER A 45 -36.08 15.76 -22.80
CA SER A 45 -36.15 15.37 -21.38
C SER A 45 -37.00 16.32 -20.53
N THR A 46 -36.94 17.62 -20.80
CA THR A 46 -37.81 18.61 -20.13
C THR A 46 -39.24 18.54 -20.66
N ALA A 47 -39.43 18.29 -21.96
CA ALA A 47 -40.75 18.12 -22.56
C ALA A 47 -41.49 16.86 -22.06
N LEU A 48 -40.78 15.74 -21.89
CA LEU A 48 -41.38 14.51 -21.34
C LEU A 48 -41.79 14.68 -19.87
N LEU A 49 -40.98 15.35 -19.05
CA LEU A 49 -41.35 15.65 -17.67
C LEU A 49 -42.52 16.64 -17.58
N ALA A 50 -42.54 17.68 -18.42
CA ALA A 50 -43.63 18.64 -18.45
C ALA A 50 -44.96 18.06 -18.99
N ALA A 51 -44.91 17.03 -19.85
CA ALA A 51 -46.10 16.37 -20.38
C ALA A 51 -46.75 15.37 -19.41
N THR A 52 -46.01 14.90 -18.39
CA THR A 52 -46.52 13.92 -17.41
C THR A 52 -47.82 14.31 -16.70
N PRO A 53 -48.00 15.54 -16.15
CA PRO A 53 -49.26 15.89 -15.49
C PRO A 53 -50.44 16.00 -16.48
N VAL A 54 -50.18 16.42 -17.72
CA VAL A 54 -51.20 16.57 -18.76
C VAL A 54 -51.75 15.21 -19.19
N VAL A 55 -50.87 14.22 -19.36
CA VAL A 55 -51.26 12.86 -19.72
C VAL A 55 -52.01 12.18 -18.56
N ILE A 56 -51.57 12.38 -17.31
CA ILE A 56 -52.27 11.84 -16.13
C ILE A 56 -53.67 12.47 -15.98
N ALA A 57 -53.81 13.77 -16.22
CA ALA A 57 -55.10 14.45 -16.18
C ALA A 57 -56.06 13.99 -17.30
N LEU A 58 -55.56 13.86 -18.54
CA LEU A 58 -56.32 13.33 -19.67
C LEU A 58 -56.78 11.88 -19.40
N MET A 59 -55.91 11.09 -18.77
CA MET A 59 -56.18 9.72 -18.36
C MET A 59 -57.30 9.60 -17.32
N ALA A 60 -57.28 10.44 -16.29
CA ALA A 60 -58.31 10.46 -15.25
C ALA A 60 -59.70 10.78 -15.83
N VAL A 61 -59.76 11.69 -16.81
CA VAL A 61 -60.99 12.05 -17.52
C VAL A 61 -61.50 10.90 -18.40
N LEU A 62 -60.62 10.22 -19.14
CA LEU A 62 -61.03 9.09 -19.99
C LEU A 62 -61.51 7.87 -19.18
N LEU A 63 -60.94 7.60 -18.00
CA LEU A 63 -61.38 6.50 -17.12
C LEU A 63 -62.78 6.72 -16.53
N ALA A 64 -63.20 7.98 -16.37
CA ALA A 64 -64.54 8.34 -15.91
C ALA A 64 -65.59 8.33 -17.04
N SER A 65 -65.19 7.98 -18.27
CA SER A 65 -66.03 7.94 -19.46
C SER A 65 -66.27 6.49 -19.92
N PRO A 66 -67.28 6.21 -20.77
CA PRO A 66 -67.50 4.87 -21.35
C PRO A 66 -66.34 4.42 -22.26
N ALA A 67 -65.36 5.27 -22.55
CA ALA A 67 -64.15 4.96 -23.30
C ALA A 67 -62.97 4.46 -22.43
N ALA A 68 -63.25 3.95 -21.22
CA ALA A 68 -62.24 3.49 -20.27
C ALA A 68 -61.22 2.49 -20.86
N ALA A 69 -61.63 1.65 -21.82
CA ALA A 69 -60.75 0.73 -22.53
C ALA A 69 -59.62 1.46 -23.30
N ALA A 70 -59.92 2.61 -23.92
CA ALA A 70 -58.93 3.43 -24.62
C ALA A 70 -57.94 4.09 -23.64
N GLY A 71 -58.39 4.42 -22.43
CA GLY A 71 -57.54 4.90 -21.35
C GLY A 71 -56.47 3.87 -20.97
N PHE A 72 -56.84 2.60 -20.76
CA PHE A 72 -55.88 1.56 -20.40
C PHE A 72 -54.79 1.35 -21.48
N VAL A 73 -55.15 1.45 -22.76
CA VAL A 73 -54.19 1.35 -23.86
C VAL A 73 -53.20 2.51 -23.84
N LEU A 74 -53.65 3.75 -23.63
CA LEU A 74 -52.78 4.93 -23.53
C LEU A 74 -51.84 4.84 -22.32
N LEU A 75 -52.34 4.39 -21.16
CA LEU A 75 -51.52 4.18 -19.97
C LEU A 75 -50.45 3.12 -20.21
N GLY A 76 -50.81 1.98 -20.80
CA GLY A 76 -49.87 0.92 -21.14
C GLY A 76 -48.78 1.40 -22.10
N THR A 77 -49.15 2.18 -23.13
CA THR A 77 -48.21 2.73 -24.11
C THR A 77 -47.27 3.74 -23.47
N TYR A 78 -47.78 4.61 -22.60
CA TYR A 78 -46.98 5.59 -21.87
C TYR A 78 -45.99 4.93 -20.90
N VAL A 79 -46.46 3.97 -20.09
CA VAL A 79 -45.62 3.19 -19.18
C VAL A 79 -44.55 2.42 -19.95
N PHE A 80 -44.89 1.84 -21.12
CA PHE A 80 -43.94 1.16 -21.99
C PHE A 80 -42.86 2.12 -22.51
N ILE A 81 -43.22 3.32 -23.00
CA ILE A 81 -42.26 4.33 -23.45
C ILE A 81 -41.34 4.75 -22.30
N VAL A 82 -41.88 4.94 -21.09
CA VAL A 82 -41.09 5.29 -19.90
C VAL A 82 -40.15 4.15 -19.52
N LEU A 83 -40.61 2.90 -19.51
CA LEU A 83 -39.78 1.72 -19.24
C LEU A 83 -38.67 1.55 -20.27
N VAL A 84 -38.96 1.69 -21.57
CA VAL A 84 -37.95 1.64 -22.64
C VAL A 84 -36.92 2.76 -22.46
N LYS A 85 -37.35 3.96 -22.09
CA LYS A 85 -36.45 5.10 -21.85
C LYS A 85 -35.59 4.90 -20.59
N ILE A 86 -36.15 4.34 -19.51
CA ILE A 86 -35.40 3.98 -18.29
C ILE A 86 -34.39 2.87 -18.61
N ALA A 87 -34.80 1.82 -19.33
CA ALA A 87 -33.93 0.74 -19.74
C ALA A 87 -32.78 1.23 -20.65
N SER A 88 -33.07 2.14 -21.58
CA SER A 88 -32.07 2.77 -22.46
C SER A 88 -31.14 3.74 -21.73
N MET A 89 -31.58 4.39 -20.65
CA MET A 89 -30.70 5.19 -19.78
C MET A 89 -29.84 4.33 -18.84
N ASN A 90 -30.17 3.04 -18.68
CA ASN A 90 -29.40 2.09 -17.85
C ASN A 90 -28.31 1.36 -18.66
N GLU A 91 -28.18 1.62 -19.96
CA GLU A 91 -26.91 1.39 -20.64
C GLU A 91 -25.88 2.31 -20.01
N VAL A 92 -24.90 1.69 -19.34
CA VAL A 92 -23.81 2.32 -18.59
C VAL A 92 -23.37 3.60 -19.31
N PRO A 93 -23.52 4.79 -18.68
CA PRO A 93 -23.12 6.02 -19.34
C PRO A 93 -21.64 5.93 -19.65
N ASP A 94 -21.37 6.26 -20.90
CA ASP A 94 -20.17 6.10 -21.69
C ASP A 94 -18.99 6.98 -21.25
N ASN A 95 -18.79 7.09 -19.93
CA ASN A 95 -17.92 8.07 -19.30
C ASN A 95 -16.46 7.59 -19.17
N ASP A 96 -16.19 6.32 -19.50
CA ASP A 96 -14.84 5.74 -19.52
C ASP A 96 -14.09 5.96 -20.85
N ARG A 97 -14.81 6.25 -21.96
CA ARG A 97 -14.20 6.44 -23.29
C ARG A 97 -13.18 7.59 -23.38
N PRO A 98 -13.38 8.76 -22.73
CA PRO A 98 -12.37 9.81 -22.72
C PRO A 98 -11.10 9.37 -21.98
N HIS A 99 -11.25 8.54 -20.93
CA HIS A 99 -10.14 8.05 -20.13
C HIS A 99 -9.30 7.03 -20.90
N GLU A 100 -9.92 6.03 -21.53
CA GLU A 100 -9.20 5.01 -22.31
C GLU A 100 -8.39 5.62 -23.48
N ARG A 101 -8.96 6.62 -24.16
CA ARG A 101 -8.28 7.32 -25.25
C ARG A 101 -7.08 8.13 -24.74
N GLY A 102 -7.24 8.82 -23.61
CA GLY A 102 -6.13 9.51 -22.95
C GLY A 102 -5.00 8.55 -22.57
N VAL A 103 -5.33 7.38 -22.01
CA VAL A 103 -4.34 6.34 -21.70
C VAL A 103 -3.65 5.83 -22.97
N TYR A 104 -4.40 5.58 -24.05
CA TYR A 104 -3.84 5.15 -25.33
C TYR A 104 -2.85 6.17 -25.92
N GLU A 105 -3.19 7.45 -25.89
CA GLU A 105 -2.32 8.52 -26.39
C GLU A 105 -1.03 8.63 -25.56
N GLN A 106 -1.14 8.56 -24.23
CA GLN A 106 0.02 8.54 -23.34
C GLN A 106 0.88 7.28 -23.56
N ALA A 107 0.26 6.10 -23.70
CA ALA A 107 0.95 4.85 -23.98
C ALA A 107 1.77 4.93 -25.27
N ARG A 108 1.21 5.55 -26.32
CA ARG A 108 1.91 5.73 -27.60
C ARG A 108 3.06 6.73 -27.49
N TRP A 109 2.86 7.82 -26.75
CA TRP A 109 3.89 8.85 -26.56
C TRP A 109 5.09 8.34 -25.76
N TYR A 110 4.81 7.49 -24.76
CA TYR A 110 5.80 6.88 -23.88
C TYR A 110 6.09 5.43 -24.26
N ASP A 111 5.91 5.06 -25.53
CA ASP A 111 6.27 3.72 -26.00
C ASP A 111 7.76 3.44 -25.74
N GLY A 112 8.06 2.23 -25.28
CA GLY A 112 9.40 1.85 -24.83
C GLY A 112 9.86 2.47 -23.49
N ARG A 113 9.03 3.28 -22.82
CA ARG A 113 9.31 3.86 -21.48
C ARG A 113 8.52 3.16 -20.35
N TYR A 114 7.86 2.05 -20.67
CA TYR A 114 7.23 1.17 -19.69
C TYR A 114 7.39 -0.29 -20.10
N LEU A 115 7.37 -1.19 -19.12
CA LEU A 115 7.50 -2.63 -19.28
C LEU A 115 6.34 -3.33 -18.56
N LEU A 116 5.62 -4.16 -19.30
CA LEU A 116 4.47 -4.95 -18.82
C LEU A 116 4.93 -6.33 -18.35
N ALA A 117 4.07 -7.03 -17.60
CA ALA A 117 4.42 -8.35 -17.06
C ALA A 117 4.68 -9.41 -18.16
N GLU A 118 4.08 -9.21 -19.34
CA GLU A 118 4.25 -10.01 -20.56
C GLU A 118 5.63 -9.84 -21.21
N ASP A 119 6.38 -8.77 -20.90
CA ASP A 119 7.74 -8.55 -21.42
C ASP A 119 8.79 -9.46 -20.77
N PHE A 120 8.40 -10.20 -19.74
CA PHE A 120 9.30 -10.98 -18.90
C PHE A 120 8.92 -12.45 -18.93
N ASP A 121 9.92 -13.30 -19.15
CA ASP A 121 9.80 -14.73 -18.89
C ASP A 121 9.70 -15.02 -17.37
N GLN A 122 9.49 -16.27 -16.99
CA GLN A 122 9.32 -16.65 -15.59
C GLN A 122 10.55 -16.33 -14.72
N GLU A 123 11.76 -16.60 -15.22
CA GLU A 123 13.00 -16.39 -14.46
C GLU A 123 13.27 -14.90 -14.29
N ALA A 124 13.10 -14.12 -15.36
CA ALA A 124 13.23 -12.67 -15.35
C ALA A 124 12.26 -12.03 -14.34
N ARG A 125 11.02 -12.52 -14.25
CA ARG A 125 10.05 -12.04 -13.25
C ARG A 125 10.52 -12.29 -11.82
N LEU A 126 11.13 -13.45 -11.54
CA LEU A 126 11.65 -13.76 -10.20
C LEU A 126 12.82 -12.84 -9.82
N VAL A 127 13.75 -12.61 -10.75
CA VAL A 127 14.90 -11.70 -10.53
C VAL A 127 14.42 -10.25 -10.35
N LEU A 128 13.47 -9.79 -11.16
CA LEU A 128 12.88 -8.46 -11.02
C LEU A 128 12.20 -8.29 -9.66
N LEU A 129 11.41 -9.27 -9.21
CA LEU A 129 10.75 -9.21 -7.90
C LEU A 129 11.75 -9.12 -6.75
N ARG A 130 12.90 -9.81 -6.84
CA ARG A 130 13.99 -9.69 -5.86
C ARG A 130 14.53 -8.26 -5.80
N ALA A 131 14.83 -7.66 -6.96
CA ALA A 131 15.30 -6.28 -7.05
C ALA A 131 14.28 -5.29 -6.45
N GLN A 132 13.00 -5.43 -6.81
CA GLN A 132 11.91 -4.58 -6.31
C GLN A 132 11.74 -4.68 -4.79
N ARG A 133 11.88 -5.88 -4.22
CA ARG A 133 11.84 -6.06 -2.76
C ARG A 133 13.01 -5.38 -2.07
N ALA A 134 14.23 -5.55 -2.58
CA ALA A 134 15.43 -4.94 -2.01
C ALA A 134 15.37 -3.40 -2.08
N ILE A 135 15.00 -2.84 -3.24
CA ILE A 135 14.83 -1.39 -3.40
C ILE A 135 13.72 -0.87 -2.49
N GLY A 136 12.58 -1.57 -2.47
CA GLY A 136 11.45 -1.20 -1.63
C GLY A 136 11.77 -1.22 -0.14
N SER A 137 12.60 -2.17 0.34
CA SER A 137 12.98 -2.20 1.76
C SER A 137 13.91 -1.05 2.14
N VAL A 138 14.80 -0.63 1.23
CA VAL A 138 15.64 0.55 1.46
C VAL A 138 14.79 1.82 1.50
N LEU A 139 13.97 2.06 0.48
CA LEU A 139 13.18 3.30 0.36
C LEU A 139 12.17 3.48 1.49
N ARG A 140 11.69 2.39 2.12
CA ARG A 140 10.76 2.42 3.25
C ARG A 140 11.43 2.41 4.63
N SER A 141 12.76 2.34 4.71
CA SER A 141 13.47 2.33 6.01
C SER A 141 13.41 3.70 6.69
N HIS A 142 13.31 3.74 8.01
CA HIS A 142 13.32 5.01 8.75
C HIS A 142 14.69 5.69 8.62
N VAL A 143 15.79 4.93 8.60
CA VAL A 143 17.12 5.52 8.36
C VAL A 143 17.22 6.26 7.02
N ASN A 144 16.48 5.82 5.99
CA ASN A 144 16.38 6.56 4.73
C ASN A 144 15.44 7.77 4.87
N ALA A 145 14.29 7.62 5.53
CA ALA A 145 13.30 8.69 5.70
C ALA A 145 13.79 9.86 6.58
N GLU A 146 14.63 9.57 7.57
CA GLU A 146 15.25 10.55 8.49
C GLU A 146 16.52 11.20 7.91
N GLY A 147 16.86 10.93 6.63
CA GLY A 147 18.04 11.49 5.98
C GLY A 147 19.38 11.03 6.56
N LEU A 148 19.40 9.91 7.30
CA LEU A 148 20.63 9.31 7.81
C LEU A 148 21.42 8.59 6.71
N LEU A 149 20.76 8.30 5.60
CA LEU A 149 21.35 7.95 4.32
C LEU A 149 21.20 9.14 3.36
N ASP A 150 21.96 9.15 2.26
CA ASP A 150 21.76 10.10 1.16
C ASP A 150 20.43 9.78 0.45
N ASP A 151 19.34 10.21 1.08
CA ASP A 151 17.95 9.93 0.74
C ASP A 151 17.59 10.48 -0.64
N ALA A 152 18.06 11.68 -0.98
CA ALA A 152 17.93 12.31 -2.29
C ALA A 152 18.61 11.47 -3.38
N ARG A 153 19.84 11.01 -3.13
CA ARG A 153 20.54 10.10 -4.06
C ARG A 153 19.80 8.77 -4.18
N ASN A 154 19.34 8.19 -3.08
CA ASN A 154 18.62 6.92 -3.09
C ASN A 154 17.29 7.01 -3.85
N ALA A 155 16.54 8.10 -3.66
CA ALA A 155 15.26 8.34 -4.34
C ALA A 155 15.41 8.48 -5.86
N VAL A 156 16.57 8.92 -6.35
CA VAL A 156 16.83 9.03 -7.79
C VAL A 156 17.53 7.79 -8.35
N MET A 157 18.57 7.30 -7.67
CA MET A 157 19.39 6.19 -8.17
C MET A 157 18.67 4.85 -8.14
N LEU A 158 17.92 4.53 -7.08
CA LEU A 158 17.31 3.21 -6.95
C LEU A 158 16.21 2.97 -8.00
N PRO A 159 15.28 3.91 -8.27
CA PRO A 159 14.34 3.75 -9.38
C PRO A 159 15.01 3.65 -10.76
N ALA A 160 16.12 4.37 -10.98
CA ALA A 160 16.91 4.24 -12.20
C ALA A 160 17.54 2.84 -12.32
N GLN A 161 18.06 2.28 -11.23
CA GLN A 161 18.56 0.90 -11.22
C GLN A 161 17.45 -0.13 -11.45
N GLU A 162 16.27 0.05 -10.87
CA GLU A 162 15.10 -0.82 -11.12
C GLU A 162 14.75 -0.84 -12.60
N TRP A 163 14.65 0.34 -13.22
CA TRP A 163 14.35 0.47 -14.66
C TRP A 163 15.41 -0.20 -15.53
N GLU A 164 16.69 0.03 -15.24
CA GLU A 164 17.79 -0.58 -16.00
C GLU A 164 17.81 -2.11 -15.88
N ILE A 165 17.58 -2.65 -14.68
CA ILE A 165 17.44 -4.09 -14.46
C ILE A 165 16.24 -4.63 -15.24
N ALA A 166 15.07 -3.99 -15.13
CA ALA A 166 13.87 -4.40 -15.84
C ALA A 166 14.06 -4.39 -17.36
N ARG A 167 14.68 -3.34 -17.91
CA ARG A 167 14.97 -3.23 -19.35
C ARG A 167 15.89 -4.33 -19.84
N LEU A 168 16.96 -4.64 -19.10
CA LEU A 168 17.87 -5.72 -19.45
C LEU A 168 17.19 -7.09 -19.35
N LEU A 169 16.40 -7.33 -18.32
CA LEU A 169 15.64 -8.58 -18.16
C LEU A 169 14.61 -8.77 -19.27
N ALA A 170 13.86 -7.73 -19.65
CA ALA A 170 12.93 -7.79 -20.77
C ALA A 170 13.65 -8.12 -22.09
N LYS A 171 14.81 -7.50 -22.33
CA LYS A 171 15.64 -7.80 -23.51
C LYS A 171 16.14 -9.24 -23.51
N LEU A 172 16.57 -9.77 -22.36
CA LEU A 172 16.98 -11.17 -22.22
C LEU A 172 15.81 -12.12 -22.48
N SER A 173 14.63 -11.83 -21.94
CA SER A 173 13.43 -12.64 -22.18
C SER A 173 13.02 -12.67 -23.66
N ALA A 174 13.08 -11.53 -24.35
CA ALA A 174 12.83 -11.46 -25.79
C ALA A 174 13.86 -12.31 -26.58
N LEU A 175 15.15 -12.13 -26.31
CA LEU A 175 16.21 -12.89 -26.99
C LEU A 175 16.11 -14.40 -26.72
N ARG A 176 15.72 -14.82 -25.52
CA ARG A 176 15.48 -16.24 -25.19
C ARG A 176 14.26 -16.80 -25.91
N LEU A 177 13.23 -15.99 -26.16
CA LEU A 177 12.08 -16.40 -26.94
C LEU A 177 12.48 -16.60 -28.40
N GLU A 178 13.14 -15.61 -29.00
CA GLU A 178 13.67 -15.70 -30.37
C GLU A 178 14.59 -16.91 -30.56
N HIS A 179 15.48 -17.17 -29.60
CA HIS A 179 16.38 -18.32 -29.61
C HIS A 179 15.61 -19.65 -29.59
N ARG A 180 14.57 -19.77 -28.75
CA ARG A 180 13.71 -20.96 -28.70
C ARG A 180 12.94 -21.17 -30.01
N GLU A 181 12.45 -20.10 -30.63
CA GLU A 181 11.76 -20.16 -31.92
C GLU A 181 12.70 -20.55 -33.08
N LEU A 182 13.95 -20.07 -33.05
CA LEU A 182 14.98 -20.49 -34.00
C LEU A 182 15.29 -21.99 -33.86
N LEU A 183 15.50 -22.47 -32.64
CA LEU A 183 15.75 -23.89 -32.38
C LEU A 183 14.56 -24.77 -32.81
N ALA A 184 13.33 -24.33 -32.54
CA ALA A 184 12.11 -25.05 -32.92
C ALA A 184 11.93 -25.21 -34.44
N ARG A 185 12.44 -24.26 -35.24
CA ARG A 185 12.42 -24.34 -36.71
C ARG A 185 13.47 -25.29 -37.30
N GLY A 186 14.35 -25.83 -36.46
CA GLY A 186 15.47 -26.67 -36.86
C GLY A 186 16.65 -25.82 -37.35
N ILE A 187 17.84 -26.13 -36.83
CA ILE A 187 19.07 -25.43 -37.16
C ILE A 187 20.01 -26.41 -37.85
N ALA A 188 20.55 -26.01 -39.01
CA ALA A 188 21.56 -26.81 -39.70
C ALA A 188 22.81 -26.99 -38.81
N PRO A 189 23.45 -28.17 -38.79
CA PRO A 189 24.63 -28.44 -37.96
C PRO A 189 25.76 -27.41 -38.14
N GLU A 190 25.91 -26.87 -39.35
CA GLU A 190 26.90 -25.85 -39.72
C GLU A 190 26.64 -24.51 -39.01
N VAL A 191 25.38 -24.21 -38.68
CA VAL A 191 24.95 -22.99 -37.98
C VAL A 191 25.01 -23.16 -36.46
N ALA A 192 24.95 -24.39 -35.94
CA ALA A 192 25.01 -24.65 -34.50
C ALA A 192 26.31 -24.13 -33.85
N ALA A 193 27.45 -24.25 -34.56
CA ALA A 193 28.73 -23.71 -34.08
C ALA A 193 28.74 -22.18 -33.97
N VAL A 194 27.97 -21.49 -34.79
CA VAL A 194 27.86 -20.01 -34.81
C VAL A 194 26.99 -19.49 -33.68
N ILE A 195 26.10 -20.32 -33.15
CA ILE A 195 25.15 -19.97 -32.08
C ILE A 195 25.77 -20.05 -30.69
N GLN A 196 26.72 -20.96 -30.45
CA GLN A 196 27.34 -21.12 -29.13
C GLN A 196 27.91 -19.82 -28.51
N PRO A 197 28.59 -18.92 -29.27
CA PRO A 197 29.00 -17.63 -28.73
C PRO A 197 27.83 -16.75 -28.26
N LEU A 198 26.68 -16.79 -28.96
CA LEU A 198 25.49 -16.02 -28.61
C LEU A 198 24.86 -16.55 -27.32
N GLU A 199 24.78 -17.87 -27.16
CA GLU A 199 24.31 -18.49 -25.91
C GLU A 199 25.19 -18.12 -24.72
N ARG A 200 26.51 -18.15 -24.88
CA ARG A 200 27.45 -17.71 -23.85
C ARG A 200 27.26 -16.23 -23.52
N ALA A 201 27.04 -15.38 -24.52
CA ALA A 201 26.77 -13.97 -24.29
C ALA A 201 25.47 -13.74 -23.50
N LEU A 202 24.42 -14.52 -23.77
CA LEU A 202 23.16 -14.47 -23.01
C LEU A 202 23.36 -14.88 -21.55
N VAL A 203 24.03 -16.01 -21.30
CA VAL A 203 24.31 -16.50 -19.95
C VAL A 203 25.16 -15.50 -19.16
N ASN A 204 26.21 -14.94 -19.78
CA ASN A 204 27.05 -13.93 -19.12
C ASN A 204 26.28 -12.65 -18.81
N SER A 205 25.39 -12.23 -19.71
CA SER A 205 24.55 -11.04 -19.52
C SER A 205 23.56 -11.24 -18.37
N GLU A 206 22.94 -12.42 -18.30
CA GLU A 206 22.08 -12.79 -17.17
C GLU A 206 22.84 -12.79 -15.85
N ALA A 207 24.00 -13.46 -15.80
CA ALA A 207 24.82 -13.51 -14.58
C ALA A 207 25.21 -12.11 -14.09
N ALA A 208 25.51 -11.19 -15.02
CA ALA A 208 25.80 -9.79 -14.68
C ALA A 208 24.59 -9.06 -14.08
N VAL A 209 23.38 -9.29 -14.60
CA VAL A 209 22.15 -8.73 -14.03
C VAL A 209 21.85 -9.31 -12.66
N VAL A 210 21.99 -10.62 -12.48
CA VAL A 210 21.82 -11.29 -11.18
C VAL A 210 22.81 -10.75 -10.15
N ALA A 211 24.09 -10.61 -10.50
CA ALA A 211 25.11 -10.05 -9.61
C ALA A 211 24.77 -8.60 -9.18
N ARG A 212 24.17 -7.81 -10.08
CA ARG A 212 23.68 -6.46 -9.75
C ARG A 212 22.52 -6.51 -8.74
N VAL A 213 21.57 -7.43 -8.91
CA VAL A 213 20.47 -7.62 -7.94
C VAL A 213 21.00 -8.08 -6.59
N GLU A 214 21.97 -8.99 -6.55
CA GLU A 214 22.60 -9.41 -5.30
C GLU A 214 23.33 -8.25 -4.60
N ALA A 215 23.94 -7.32 -5.35
CA ALA A 215 24.51 -6.12 -4.76
C ALA A 215 23.44 -5.22 -4.11
N LEU A 216 22.27 -5.08 -4.75
CA LEU A 216 21.13 -4.36 -4.16
C LEU A 216 20.61 -5.06 -2.91
N GLU A 217 20.54 -6.39 -2.90
CA GLU A 217 20.12 -7.16 -1.73
C GLU A 217 21.11 -7.03 -0.56
N ARG A 218 22.42 -7.05 -0.83
CA ARG A 218 23.45 -6.77 0.18
C ARG A 218 23.32 -5.36 0.74
N TYR A 219 23.10 -4.38 -0.12
CA TYR A 219 22.86 -3.00 0.32
C TYR A 219 21.61 -2.91 1.20
N ALA A 220 20.50 -3.51 0.80
CA ALA A 220 19.27 -3.58 1.58
C ALA A 220 19.48 -4.24 2.96
N LYS A 221 20.31 -5.29 3.03
CA LYS A 221 20.68 -5.92 4.30
C LYS A 221 21.44 -4.96 5.22
N HIS A 222 22.41 -4.21 4.69
CA HIS A 222 23.14 -3.21 5.48
C HIS A 222 22.25 -2.08 5.97
N VAL A 223 21.29 -1.64 5.15
CA VAL A 223 20.27 -0.67 5.58
C VAL A 223 19.41 -1.24 6.71
N ALA A 224 19.00 -2.51 6.64
CA ALA A 224 18.26 -3.17 7.72
C ALA A 224 19.08 -3.35 9.01
N GLU A 225 20.40 -3.54 8.90
CA GLU A 225 21.32 -3.52 10.04
C GLU A 225 21.41 -2.12 10.68
N ALA A 226 21.52 -1.08 9.85
CA ALA A 226 21.52 0.31 10.30
C ALA A 226 20.20 0.68 10.99
N GLU A 227 19.06 0.26 10.43
CA GLU A 227 17.73 0.44 11.02
C GLU A 227 17.64 -0.15 12.43
N ARG A 228 18.17 -1.37 12.63
CA ARG A 228 18.21 -2.00 13.96
C ARG A 228 19.08 -1.21 14.94
N ALA A 229 20.23 -0.72 14.49
CA ALA A 229 21.09 0.12 15.32
C ALA A 229 20.43 1.46 15.67
N TYR A 230 19.70 2.06 14.73
CA TYR A 230 18.93 3.28 14.93
C TYR A 230 17.85 3.10 16.01
N HIS A 231 17.06 2.03 15.93
CA HIS A 231 16.06 1.74 16.96
C HIS A 231 16.67 1.43 18.33
N ALA A 232 17.78 0.68 18.37
CA ALA A 232 18.49 0.39 19.62
C ALA A 232 19.01 1.69 20.29
N ARG A 233 19.53 2.63 19.50
CA ARG A 233 19.92 3.95 20.00
C ARG A 233 18.73 4.69 20.62
N GLY A 234 17.57 4.70 19.96
CA GLY A 234 16.36 5.32 20.50
C GLY A 234 15.95 4.73 21.85
N GLN A 235 15.99 3.41 22.00
CA GLN A 235 15.68 2.72 23.26
C GLN A 235 16.68 3.07 24.39
N ILE A 236 17.96 3.19 24.07
CA ILE A 236 18.99 3.59 25.03
C ILE A 236 18.76 5.04 25.50
N GLU A 237 18.43 5.95 24.58
CA GLU A 237 18.12 7.34 24.94
C GLU A 237 16.85 7.44 25.80
N GLU A 238 15.82 6.65 25.49
CA GLU A 238 14.62 6.56 26.33
C GLU A 238 14.94 6.02 27.74
N LEU A 239 15.79 5.00 27.85
CA LEU A 239 16.22 4.46 29.14
C LEU A 239 17.06 5.49 29.92
N ARG A 240 17.96 6.21 29.25
CA ARG A 240 18.76 7.30 29.84
C ARG A 240 17.86 8.39 30.40
N ALA A 241 16.81 8.77 29.69
CA ALA A 241 15.85 9.76 30.17
C ALA A 241 15.12 9.32 31.46
N ARG A 242 15.01 8.02 31.72
CA ARG A 242 14.39 7.46 32.93
C ARG A 242 15.39 7.23 34.07
N LEU A 243 16.70 7.28 33.80
CA LEU A 243 17.76 6.98 34.77
C LEU A 243 17.65 7.82 36.06
N PRO A 244 17.37 9.14 36.03
CA PRO A 244 17.26 9.93 37.26
C PRO A 244 16.19 9.42 38.22
N ARG A 245 15.09 8.87 37.71
CA ARG A 245 14.01 8.32 38.53
C ARG A 245 14.42 7.02 39.23
N TYR A 246 15.28 6.23 38.60
CA TYR A 246 15.86 5.04 39.24
C TYR A 246 16.90 5.42 40.29
N GLU A 247 17.69 6.48 40.03
CA GLU A 247 18.63 7.04 41.01
C GLU A 247 17.91 7.60 42.24
N GLU A 248 16.79 8.32 42.05
CA GLU A 248 15.91 8.80 43.12
C GLU A 248 15.37 7.64 43.97
N LEU A 249 14.82 6.61 43.32
CA LEU A 249 14.34 5.40 44.02
C LEU A 249 15.46 4.69 44.81
N LEU A 250 16.67 4.63 44.26
CA LEU A 250 17.84 4.07 44.96
C LEU A 250 18.25 4.91 46.17
N ALA A 251 18.16 6.24 46.07
CA ALA A 251 18.44 7.14 47.18
C ALA A 251 17.39 7.01 48.29
N GLU A 252 16.10 7.00 47.94
CA GLU A 252 14.99 6.82 48.89
C GLU A 252 15.07 5.46 49.62
N SER A 253 15.21 4.36 48.88
CA SER A 253 15.34 3.03 49.47
C SER A 253 16.63 2.84 50.28
N GLY A 254 17.70 3.57 49.93
CA GLY A 254 18.91 3.64 50.74
C GLY A 254 18.68 4.35 52.07
N ALA A 255 17.89 5.43 52.08
CA ALA A 255 17.48 6.13 53.28
C ALA A 255 16.56 5.25 54.16
N ASP A 256 15.63 4.50 53.56
CA ASP A 256 14.76 3.57 54.29
C ASP A 256 15.55 2.49 55.04
N LYS A 257 16.64 1.98 54.47
CA LYS A 257 17.55 1.04 55.16
C LYS A 257 18.19 1.65 56.42
N LEU A 258 18.37 2.96 56.46
CA LEU A 258 18.87 3.67 57.64
C LEU A 258 17.76 3.95 58.67
N ALA A 259 16.49 3.96 58.26
CA ALA A 259 15.35 4.14 59.15
C ALA A 259 14.97 2.87 59.92
N VAL A 260 15.26 1.67 59.39
CA VAL A 260 14.94 0.39 60.04
C VAL A 260 15.51 0.28 61.47
N PRO A 261 16.80 0.56 61.75
CA PRO A 261 17.34 0.47 63.10
C PRO A 261 16.72 1.48 64.08
N GLU A 262 16.28 2.65 63.58
CA GLU A 262 15.63 3.65 64.42
C GLU A 262 14.21 3.20 64.82
N ILE A 263 13.48 2.57 63.89
CA ILE A 263 12.18 1.97 64.15
C ILE A 263 12.29 0.80 65.14
N GLU A 264 13.33 -0.03 65.02
CA GLU A 264 13.60 -1.12 65.98
C GLU A 264 13.82 -0.55 67.39
N ARG A 265 14.62 0.50 67.51
CA ARG A 265 14.85 1.20 68.79
C ARG A 265 13.57 1.79 69.38
N LEU A 266 12.73 2.43 68.57
CA LEU A 266 11.43 2.96 69.02
C LEU A 266 10.50 1.84 69.51
N THR A 267 10.61 0.65 68.91
CA THR A 267 9.86 -0.54 69.34
C THR A 267 10.35 -1.05 70.70
N GLU A 268 11.68 -1.13 70.90
CA GLU A 268 12.26 -1.49 72.21
C GLU A 268 11.86 -0.48 73.31
N ASP A 269 11.89 0.81 73.01
CA ASP A 269 11.47 1.87 73.93
C ASP A 269 9.98 1.72 74.31
N ALA A 270 9.12 1.36 73.35
CA ALA A 270 7.70 1.11 73.57
C ALA A 270 7.47 -0.12 74.46
N ASP A 271 8.21 -1.21 74.26
CA ASP A 271 8.15 -2.43 75.08
C ASP A 271 8.58 -2.16 76.53
N VAL A 272 9.63 -1.36 76.70
CA VAL A 272 10.10 -0.93 78.02
C VAL A 272 9.03 -0.11 78.74
N LEU A 273 8.38 0.83 78.03
CA LEU A 273 7.28 1.63 78.57
C LEU A 273 6.06 0.76 78.94
N GLU A 274 5.64 -0.17 78.09
CA GLU A 274 4.54 -1.10 78.39
C GLU A 274 4.84 -1.87 79.69
N ASN A 275 6.05 -2.42 79.80
CA ASN A 275 6.46 -3.19 80.96
C ASN A 275 6.49 -2.35 82.24
N MET A 276 6.87 -1.07 82.17
CA MET A 276 6.81 -0.15 83.30
C MET A 276 5.37 0.17 83.72
N LEU A 277 4.49 0.46 82.76
CA LEU A 277 3.07 0.70 83.03
C LEU A 277 2.41 -0.53 83.65
N ARG A 278 2.67 -1.73 83.11
CA ARG A 278 2.15 -3.00 83.66
C ARG A 278 2.65 -3.25 85.08
N ARG A 279 3.91 -2.93 85.38
CA ARG A 279 4.47 -2.98 86.75
C ARG A 279 3.83 -1.96 87.68
N SER A 280 3.60 -0.73 87.22
CA SER A 280 2.92 0.32 87.99
C SER A 280 1.48 -0.07 88.34
N VAL A 281 0.73 -0.63 87.39
CA VAL A 281 -0.64 -1.12 87.61
C VAL A 281 -0.63 -2.27 88.62
N LYS A 282 0.31 -3.22 88.49
CA LYS A 282 0.46 -4.33 89.44
C LYS A 282 0.79 -3.83 90.85
N SER A 283 1.72 -2.89 90.98
CA SER A 283 2.11 -2.28 92.26
C SER A 283 0.96 -1.50 92.90
N ALA A 284 0.21 -0.71 92.14
CA ALA A 284 -0.98 -0.03 92.63
C ALA A 284 -2.05 -1.03 93.11
N HIS A 285 -2.28 -2.10 92.34
CA HIS A 285 -3.22 -3.15 92.70
C HIS A 285 -2.78 -3.94 93.96
N GLU A 286 -1.49 -4.17 94.17
CA GLU A 286 -0.95 -4.75 95.41
C GLU A 286 -1.11 -3.80 96.60
N ALA A 287 -0.85 -2.49 96.43
CA ALA A 287 -1.03 -1.49 97.48
C ALA A 287 -2.49 -1.35 97.96
N PHE A 288 -3.46 -1.42 97.03
CA PHE A 288 -4.88 -1.47 97.40
C PHE A 288 -5.25 -2.73 98.16
N ARG A 289 -4.64 -3.88 97.85
CA ARG A 289 -4.87 -5.15 98.54
C ARG A 289 -4.40 -5.15 100.00
N TYR A 290 -3.43 -4.30 100.36
CA TYR A 290 -2.98 -4.10 101.74
C TYR A 290 -3.88 -3.15 102.56
N LEU A 291 -4.80 -2.42 101.93
CA LEU A 291 -5.74 -1.52 102.61
C LEU A 291 -7.10 -2.17 102.91
N GLU A 292 -7.36 -3.39 102.41
CA GLU A 292 -8.61 -4.14 102.61
C GLU A 292 -8.48 -5.32 103.61
N GLY A 293 -7.34 -5.45 104.32
CA GLY A 293 -7.11 -6.45 105.38
C GLY A 293 -6.71 -5.81 106.69
#